data_AF-A0A7S2NXR6-F1
#
_entry.id   AF-A0A7S2NXR6-F1
#
_cell.length_a   1.000
_cell.length_b   1.000
_cell.length_c   1.000
_cell.angle_alpha   90.00
_cell.angle_beta   90.00
_cell.angle_gamma   90.00
#
_symmetry.space_group_name_H-M   'P 1'
#
loop_
_entity.id
_entity.type
_entity.pdbx_description
1 polymer ?
#
loop_
_entity_poly.entity_id
_entity_poly.type
_entity_poly.pdbx_seq_one_letter_code
_entity_poly.pdbx_strand_id
1 'polypeptide(L)'
;LPLAVYYSITHLQVPTHHLSLVLTMTRLQQAANLLLCTAALLAQSCTGSSITAGKNQDASMSSMTTSMLREKLASKHQKKIRQYLNHEERDGALPKRKTQAAQTVLCSDGTTIGYDDWNAVAQDIEDDAFQGPGVGGTFVLCPNTSFDTTSIDGFFNEALVIYHSNVIIQCGSTGSSENNCIVNGNATAIEVQGVASIGGTVVPTGVEIRGLSFMGDAERGAPKVALNSMVGSSQVKVVDCIFSNAMNDIERYGILVSNQAVVTVENCVFENNQYLSAVYATDEGSFVFVDRCIFRNNEVLGDGLIVAITSNCFVSIVQSCFDGNKLLDPKADTMIFLADSENLVLSEENYAEGNINSGDPTLEVCNGISSVDLKALMLICEEFTETLCKLETSAPTPAPIGSASASPSASPSSSPVVTTASPSSSPV
;
A
#
# COMPACT_ATOMS: atom_id res chain seq x y z
N LEU A 1 -0.73 -11.72 56.00
CA LEU A 1 -1.84 -12.59 56.46
C LEU A 1 -3.09 -11.74 56.58
N PRO A 2 -4.27 -12.17 56.09
CA PRO A 2 -4.58 -13.32 55.22
C PRO A 2 -5.26 -12.87 53.90
N LEU A 3 -5.16 -13.52 52.73
CA LEU A 3 -5.43 -14.92 52.33
C LEU A 3 -6.91 -15.34 52.44
N ALA A 4 -7.42 -15.98 51.38
CA ALA A 4 -8.78 -16.45 51.07
C ALA A 4 -9.62 -15.42 50.27
N VAL A 5 -10.08 -15.69 49.05
CA VAL A 5 -10.76 -16.90 48.56
C VAL A 5 -10.42 -17.17 47.10
N TYR A 6 -9.85 -18.35 46.84
CA TYR A 6 -9.82 -19.04 45.55
C TYR A 6 -10.50 -20.38 45.82
N TYR A 7 -11.67 -20.67 45.24
CA TYR A 7 -12.12 -22.06 45.00
C TYR A 7 -13.33 -22.08 44.04
N SER A 8 -13.13 -22.80 42.93
CA SER A 8 -14.07 -23.57 42.10
C SER A 8 -15.28 -22.91 41.44
N ILE A 9 -15.25 -22.84 40.11
CA ILE A 9 -16.30 -23.44 39.25
C ILE A 9 -15.63 -24.07 38.01
N THR A 10 -15.55 -25.40 38.01
CA THR A 10 -15.46 -26.25 36.80
C THR A 10 -16.86 -26.75 36.45
N HIS A 11 -17.12 -26.89 35.14
CA HIS A 11 -18.31 -27.47 34.49
C HIS A 11 -19.58 -26.62 34.40
N LEU A 12 -19.68 -25.83 33.32
CA LEU A 12 -20.92 -25.67 32.56
C LEU A 12 -20.61 -25.60 31.06
N GLN A 13 -21.08 -26.62 30.33
CA GLN A 13 -21.34 -26.54 28.89
C GLN A 13 -22.65 -25.76 28.64
N VAL A 14 -22.90 -25.45 27.35
CA VAL A 14 -24.02 -24.75 26.68
C VAL A 14 -23.89 -23.21 26.51
N PRO A 15 -24.41 -22.63 25.41
CA PRO A 15 -23.62 -21.88 24.44
C PRO A 15 -24.13 -20.44 24.25
N THR A 16 -23.52 -19.72 23.29
CA THR A 16 -24.02 -18.46 22.69
C THR A 16 -24.26 -17.29 23.65
N HIS A 17 -23.20 -16.56 24.04
CA HIS A 17 -23.22 -15.11 24.33
C HIS A 17 -21.79 -14.52 24.32
N HIS A 18 -21.03 -14.70 23.22
CA HIS A 18 -19.70 -14.08 23.06
C HIS A 18 -19.72 -12.63 22.55
N LEU A 19 -20.87 -12.11 22.13
CA LEU A 19 -20.95 -10.78 21.51
C LEU A 19 -20.85 -9.61 22.51
N SER A 20 -21.20 -9.83 23.78
CA SER A 20 -21.23 -8.74 24.79
C SER A 20 -19.86 -8.49 25.44
N LEU A 21 -19.03 -9.54 25.60
CA LEU A 21 -17.73 -9.41 26.25
C LEU A 21 -16.69 -8.72 25.34
N VAL A 22 -16.72 -9.02 24.04
CA VAL A 22 -15.85 -8.38 23.04
C VAL A 22 -16.14 -6.87 22.96
N LEU A 23 -17.42 -6.47 22.90
CA LEU A 23 -17.84 -5.06 22.92
C LEU A 23 -17.42 -4.31 24.20
N THR A 24 -17.29 -5.00 25.33
CA THR A 24 -16.87 -4.40 26.60
C THR A 24 -15.34 -4.22 26.67
N MET A 25 -14.57 -5.10 26.02
CA MET A 25 -13.11 -4.97 25.90
C MET A 25 -12.69 -3.94 24.86
N THR A 26 -13.42 -3.79 23.74
CA THR A 26 -13.14 -2.74 22.76
C THR A 26 -13.34 -1.33 23.35
N ARG A 27 -14.30 -1.15 24.27
CA ARG A 27 -14.49 0.12 24.98
C ARG A 27 -13.44 0.38 26.06
N LEU A 28 -12.91 -0.67 26.72
CA LEU A 28 -11.79 -0.54 27.66
C LEU A 28 -10.48 -0.16 26.95
N GLN A 29 -10.21 -0.73 25.77
CA GLN A 29 -9.05 -0.37 24.92
C GLN A 29 -9.15 1.08 24.42
N GLN A 30 -10.35 1.52 24.00
CA GLN A 30 -10.59 2.90 23.60
C GLN A 30 -10.44 3.90 24.76
N ALA A 31 -10.83 3.54 25.99
CA ALA A 31 -10.68 4.39 27.18
C ALA A 31 -9.22 4.46 27.70
N ALA A 32 -8.45 3.37 27.57
CA ALA A 32 -7.03 3.35 27.94
C ALA A 32 -6.15 4.17 26.96
N ASN A 33 -6.45 4.10 25.66
CA ASN A 33 -5.75 4.89 24.65
C ASN A 33 -6.05 6.40 24.76
N LEU A 34 -7.26 6.77 25.23
CA LEU A 34 -7.58 8.16 25.54
C LEU A 34 -6.80 8.69 26.77
N LEU A 35 -6.53 7.81 27.76
CA LEU A 35 -5.75 8.11 28.98
C LEU A 35 -4.25 8.31 28.67
N LEU A 36 -3.70 7.57 27.70
CA LEU A 36 -2.32 7.73 27.22
C LEU A 36 -2.14 9.02 26.40
N CYS A 37 -3.12 9.38 25.57
CA CYS A 37 -3.12 10.65 24.83
C CYS A 37 -3.15 11.88 25.76
N THR A 38 -3.84 11.81 26.91
CA THR A 38 -3.87 12.94 27.87
C THR A 38 -2.61 13.02 28.74
N ALA A 39 -1.96 11.89 29.04
CA ALA A 39 -0.69 11.87 29.78
C ALA A 39 0.50 12.41 28.95
N ALA A 40 0.54 12.11 27.65
CA ALA A 40 1.59 12.60 26.74
C ALA A 40 1.50 14.12 26.50
N LEU A 41 0.29 14.67 26.41
CA LEU A 41 0.05 16.11 26.31
C LEU A 41 0.45 16.89 27.58
N LEU A 42 0.46 16.25 28.76
CA LEU A 42 0.91 16.86 30.01
C LEU A 42 2.44 16.82 30.17
N ALA A 43 3.14 15.85 29.57
CA ALA A 43 4.57 15.67 29.74
C ALA A 43 5.46 16.62 28.90
N GLN A 44 4.99 17.12 27.75
CA GLN A 44 5.79 18.04 26.90
C GLN A 44 5.76 19.51 27.35
N SER A 45 5.09 19.84 28.46
CA SER A 45 5.11 21.19 29.04
C SER A 45 6.26 21.45 30.03
N CYS A 46 7.08 20.44 30.35
CA CYS A 46 8.16 20.56 31.33
C CYS A 46 9.44 19.88 30.83
N THR A 47 10.39 20.65 30.30
CA THR A 47 11.82 20.59 30.66
C THR A 47 12.63 21.61 29.85
N GLY A 48 12.70 22.83 30.39
CA GLY A 48 13.73 23.81 30.03
C GLY A 48 15.00 23.57 30.85
N SER A 49 16.09 23.30 30.13
CA SER A 49 17.51 23.62 30.37
C SER A 49 18.06 23.89 31.78
N SER A 50 19.08 23.12 32.18
CA SER A 50 20.38 23.69 32.60
C SER A 50 21.56 22.71 32.42
N ILE A 51 22.66 23.30 31.98
CA ILE A 51 23.97 22.83 31.52
C ILE A 51 24.78 22.02 32.56
N THR A 52 25.50 20.96 32.11
CA THR A 52 26.93 20.78 32.45
C THR A 52 27.66 19.95 31.40
N ALA A 53 28.86 20.41 31.06
CA ALA A 53 29.71 19.94 29.96
C ALA A 53 30.43 18.61 30.27
N GLY A 54 30.53 17.74 29.26
CA GLY A 54 31.39 16.56 29.24
C GLY A 54 31.64 16.11 27.80
N LYS A 55 32.91 16.07 27.40
CA LYS A 55 33.42 15.80 26.05
C LYS A 55 33.01 14.42 25.54
N ASN A 56 32.50 14.35 24.30
CA ASN A 56 32.69 13.24 23.36
C ASN A 56 32.43 13.76 21.94
N GLN A 57 33.49 14.23 21.28
CA GLN A 57 33.53 14.47 19.84
C GLN A 57 33.83 13.11 19.21
N ASP A 58 32.88 12.55 18.44
CA ASP A 58 33.13 11.66 17.28
C ASP A 58 31.83 11.07 16.69
N ALA A 59 30.68 11.16 17.37
CA ALA A 59 29.38 10.75 16.80
C ALA A 59 28.62 11.86 16.02
N SER A 60 29.18 13.07 15.91
CA SER A 60 28.45 14.27 15.47
C SER A 60 28.38 14.48 13.95
N MET A 61 29.11 13.73 13.11
CA MET A 61 29.13 14.01 11.66
C MET A 61 28.11 13.21 10.83
N SER A 62 27.66 12.05 11.30
CA SER A 62 26.67 11.23 10.57
C SER A 62 25.24 11.77 10.72
N SER A 63 24.90 12.27 11.91
CA SER A 63 23.58 12.89 12.17
C SER A 63 23.38 14.24 11.44
N MET A 64 24.45 15.00 11.23
CA MET A 64 24.39 16.31 10.53
C MET A 64 24.10 16.17 9.03
N THR A 65 24.55 15.08 8.39
CA THR A 65 24.41 14.92 6.93
C THR A 65 22.99 14.54 6.52
N THR A 66 22.32 13.68 7.29
CA THR A 66 20.90 13.32 7.07
C THR A 66 19.94 14.46 7.42
N SER A 67 20.22 15.20 8.50
CA SER A 67 19.47 16.40 8.88
C SER A 67 19.53 17.49 7.80
N MET A 68 20.73 17.79 7.28
CA MET A 68 20.91 18.76 6.20
C MET A 68 20.25 18.32 4.88
N LEU A 69 20.20 17.00 4.60
CA LEU A 69 19.57 16.48 3.39
C LEU A 69 18.03 16.63 3.47
N ARG A 70 17.42 16.28 4.62
CA ARG A 70 15.98 16.47 4.89
C ARG A 70 15.59 17.94 4.82
N GLU A 71 16.40 18.84 5.40
CA GLU A 71 16.14 20.27 5.39
C GLU A 71 16.28 20.87 3.98
N LYS A 72 17.23 20.39 3.17
CA LYS A 72 17.36 20.78 1.74
C LYS A 72 16.20 20.28 0.87
N LEU A 73 15.72 19.06 1.10
CA LEU A 73 14.55 18.49 0.39
C LEU A 73 13.27 19.27 0.74
N ALA A 74 13.02 19.49 2.03
CA ALA A 74 11.87 20.26 2.51
C ALA A 74 11.92 21.73 2.03
N SER A 75 13.09 22.38 2.08
CA SER A 75 13.27 23.76 1.59
C SER A 75 13.07 23.88 0.07
N LYS A 76 13.49 22.88 -0.71
CA LYS A 76 13.31 22.85 -2.17
C LYS A 76 11.84 22.69 -2.54
N HIS A 77 11.08 21.87 -1.80
CA HIS A 77 9.64 21.69 -1.99
C HIS A 77 8.85 22.95 -1.58
N GLN A 78 9.14 23.53 -0.41
CA GLN A 78 8.51 24.78 0.06
C GLN A 78 8.77 25.99 -0.85
N LYS A 79 9.99 26.13 -1.37
CA LYS A 79 10.33 27.23 -2.29
C LYS A 79 9.53 27.15 -3.59
N LYS A 80 9.17 25.94 -4.04
CA LYS A 80 8.36 25.71 -5.24
C LYS A 80 6.87 25.89 -5.00
N ILE A 81 6.33 25.44 -3.86
CA ILE A 81 4.96 25.78 -3.44
C ILE A 81 4.80 27.31 -3.38
N ARG A 82 5.78 28.03 -2.82
CA ARG A 82 5.81 29.50 -2.89
C ARG A 82 5.90 30.07 -4.30
N GLN A 83 6.62 29.42 -5.22
CA GLN A 83 6.66 29.88 -6.62
C GLN A 83 5.32 29.70 -7.31
N TYR A 84 4.60 28.61 -7.05
CA TYR A 84 3.23 28.41 -7.53
C TYR A 84 2.28 29.46 -6.97
N LEU A 85 2.26 29.65 -5.65
CA LEU A 85 1.40 30.64 -5.00
C LEU A 85 1.72 32.09 -5.42
N ASN A 86 3.00 32.42 -5.63
CA ASN A 86 3.40 33.75 -6.11
C ASN A 86 3.10 33.97 -7.60
N HIS A 87 2.92 32.91 -8.38
CA HIS A 87 2.49 33.01 -9.77
C HIS A 87 0.98 33.27 -9.88
N GLU A 88 0.20 32.82 -8.89
CA GLU A 88 -1.25 33.05 -8.79
C GLU A 88 -1.62 34.50 -8.41
N GLU A 89 -0.82 35.18 -7.60
CA GLU A 89 -1.11 36.56 -7.17
C GLU A 89 -0.85 37.63 -8.25
N ARG A 90 -0.07 37.33 -9.31
CA ARG A 90 0.34 38.35 -10.31
C ARG A 90 -0.61 38.55 -11.47
N ASP A 91 -1.42 37.56 -11.82
CA ASP A 91 -2.32 37.62 -12.98
C ASP A 91 -3.78 37.62 -12.49
N GLY A 92 -4.36 38.81 -12.31
CA GLY A 92 -5.68 39.09 -11.71
C GLY A 92 -6.93 38.52 -12.42
N ALA A 93 -6.78 37.45 -13.19
CA ALA A 93 -7.85 36.54 -13.57
C ALA A 93 -7.20 35.21 -13.93
N LEU A 94 -7.39 34.18 -13.08
CA LEU A 94 -7.03 32.81 -13.42
C LEU A 94 -7.55 32.54 -14.85
N PRO A 95 -6.68 32.24 -15.84
CA PRO A 95 -7.16 31.73 -17.10
C PRO A 95 -7.98 30.50 -16.73
N LYS A 96 -9.29 30.53 -17.00
CA LYS A 96 -10.15 29.37 -16.79
C LYS A 96 -9.47 28.22 -17.50
N ARG A 97 -8.80 27.33 -16.73
CA ARG A 97 -8.21 26.10 -17.26
C ARG A 97 -9.40 25.46 -17.97
N LYS A 98 -9.31 25.33 -19.30
CA LYS A 98 -10.39 24.70 -20.06
C LYS A 98 -10.50 23.32 -19.44
N THR A 99 -11.55 23.11 -18.67
CA THR A 99 -11.88 21.82 -18.06
C THR A 99 -12.01 20.88 -19.25
N GLN A 100 -10.97 20.11 -19.53
CA GLN A 100 -11.12 18.97 -20.40
C GLN A 100 -12.14 18.09 -19.69
N ALA A 101 -13.20 17.71 -20.39
CA ALA A 101 -14.18 16.81 -19.81
C ALA A 101 -13.44 15.56 -19.36
N ALA A 102 -13.73 15.10 -18.14
CA ALA A 102 -13.21 13.88 -17.53
C ALA A 102 -13.09 12.78 -18.59
N GLN A 103 -11.88 12.30 -18.83
CA GLN A 103 -11.58 11.33 -19.89
C GLN A 103 -11.87 9.91 -19.39
N THR A 104 -13.15 9.65 -19.12
CA THR A 104 -13.62 8.28 -18.98
C THR A 104 -14.05 7.73 -20.34
N VAL A 105 -13.77 6.46 -20.57
CA VAL A 105 -14.11 5.73 -21.79
C VAL A 105 -15.04 4.57 -21.46
N LEU A 106 -15.78 4.09 -22.47
CA LEU A 106 -16.41 2.78 -22.37
C LEU A 106 -15.31 1.72 -22.52
N CYS A 107 -15.06 0.96 -21.47
CA CYS A 107 -14.01 -0.05 -21.43
C CYS A 107 -14.27 -1.20 -22.44
N SER A 108 -13.25 -2.01 -22.66
CA SER A 108 -13.29 -3.15 -23.60
C SER A 108 -14.33 -4.21 -23.25
N ASP A 109 -14.78 -4.28 -21.99
CA ASP A 109 -15.86 -5.15 -21.53
C ASP A 109 -17.26 -4.73 -22.01
N GLY A 110 -17.38 -3.54 -22.63
CA GLY A 110 -18.63 -2.99 -23.16
C GLY A 110 -19.65 -2.53 -22.11
N THR A 111 -19.29 -2.52 -20.83
CA THR A 111 -20.21 -2.21 -19.72
C THR A 111 -19.65 -1.25 -18.68
N THR A 112 -18.34 -1.29 -18.45
CA THR A 112 -17.66 -0.41 -17.49
C THR A 112 -17.34 0.92 -18.16
N ILE A 113 -17.64 2.02 -17.48
CA ILE A 113 -17.14 3.35 -17.85
C ILE A 113 -16.00 3.66 -16.87
N GLY A 114 -14.79 3.86 -17.37
CA GLY A 114 -13.60 3.98 -16.54
C GLY A 114 -12.42 4.62 -17.27
N TYR A 115 -11.25 4.57 -16.63
CA TYR A 115 -9.99 5.10 -17.15
C TYR A 115 -9.18 4.00 -17.82
N ASP A 116 -8.73 4.24 -19.03
CA ASP A 116 -7.75 3.42 -19.76
C ASP A 116 -6.36 4.07 -19.86
N ASP A 117 -6.22 5.28 -19.30
CA ASP A 117 -4.96 6.04 -19.22
C ASP A 117 -4.68 6.42 -17.76
N TRP A 118 -3.45 6.13 -17.30
CA TRP A 118 -2.99 6.46 -15.95
C TRP A 118 -2.87 7.97 -15.72
N ASN A 119 -2.54 8.74 -16.76
CA ASN A 119 -2.44 10.19 -16.67
C ASN A 119 -3.82 10.84 -16.55
N ALA A 120 -4.84 10.27 -17.20
CA ALA A 120 -6.21 10.76 -17.10
C ALA A 120 -6.75 10.61 -15.68
N VAL A 121 -6.54 9.45 -15.02
CA VAL A 121 -6.96 9.26 -13.63
C VAL A 121 -6.20 10.18 -12.67
N ALA A 122 -4.90 10.37 -12.89
CA ALA A 122 -4.10 11.31 -12.08
C ALA A 122 -4.61 12.75 -12.22
N GLN A 123 -4.87 13.19 -13.44
CA GLN A 123 -5.39 14.51 -13.71
C GLN A 123 -6.76 14.73 -13.09
N ASP A 124 -7.67 13.76 -13.17
CA ASP A 124 -9.02 13.90 -12.60
C ASP A 124 -8.98 13.88 -11.05
N ILE A 125 -8.08 13.10 -10.43
CA ILE A 125 -7.84 13.17 -8.98
C ILE A 125 -7.30 14.56 -8.57
N GLU A 126 -6.37 15.11 -9.35
CA GLU A 126 -5.83 16.46 -9.13
C GLU A 126 -6.87 17.56 -9.40
N ASP A 127 -7.72 17.44 -10.41
CA ASP A 127 -8.71 18.45 -10.74
C ASP A 127 -9.89 18.44 -9.74
N ASP A 128 -10.28 17.26 -9.23
CA ASP A 128 -11.24 17.13 -8.13
C ASP A 128 -10.75 17.76 -6.81
N ALA A 129 -9.44 17.86 -6.63
CA ALA A 129 -8.83 18.59 -5.51
C ALA A 129 -9.36 20.02 -5.36
N PHE A 130 -9.64 20.66 -6.49
CA PHE A 130 -10.04 22.06 -6.55
C PHE A 130 -11.53 22.27 -6.26
N GLN A 131 -12.33 21.19 -6.17
CA GLN A 131 -13.75 21.28 -5.84
C GLN A 131 -14.00 21.45 -4.32
N GLY A 132 -12.98 21.28 -3.49
CA GLY A 132 -13.01 21.57 -2.06
C GLY A 132 -12.68 20.37 -1.17
N PRO A 133 -12.34 20.59 0.12
CA PRO A 133 -12.00 19.53 1.04
C PRO A 133 -13.20 18.59 1.29
N GLY A 134 -12.97 17.28 1.16
CA GLY A 134 -13.97 16.24 1.40
C GLY A 134 -14.72 15.75 0.17
N VAL A 135 -14.46 16.32 -1.02
CA VAL A 135 -14.89 15.73 -2.30
C VAL A 135 -13.96 14.56 -2.58
N GLY A 136 -14.46 13.35 -2.35
CA GLY A 136 -13.82 12.12 -2.77
C GLY A 136 -14.62 11.46 -3.88
N GLY A 137 -14.01 10.52 -4.60
CA GLY A 137 -14.60 9.87 -5.75
C GLY A 137 -14.12 8.44 -5.88
N THR A 138 -14.88 7.66 -6.66
CA THR A 138 -14.47 6.33 -7.10
C THR A 138 -13.92 6.45 -8.51
N PHE A 139 -12.63 6.16 -8.66
CA PHE A 139 -11.90 6.16 -9.91
C PHE A 139 -11.80 4.71 -10.39
N VAL A 140 -12.61 4.37 -11.38
CA VAL A 140 -12.72 3.02 -11.93
C VAL A 140 -11.73 2.85 -13.06
N LEU A 141 -10.74 1.97 -12.90
CA LEU A 141 -9.83 1.59 -13.98
C LEU A 141 -10.49 0.55 -14.88
N CYS A 142 -10.28 0.65 -16.19
CA CYS A 142 -10.83 -0.30 -17.13
C CYS A 142 -10.26 -1.72 -16.91
N PRO A 143 -11.11 -2.77 -16.86
CA PRO A 143 -10.65 -4.14 -16.77
C PRO A 143 -9.76 -4.56 -17.94
N ASN A 144 -8.82 -5.47 -17.69
CA ASN A 144 -7.85 -5.97 -18.65
C ASN A 144 -6.97 -4.88 -19.30
N THR A 145 -6.80 -3.76 -18.60
CA THR A 145 -5.92 -2.67 -19.03
C THR A 145 -4.59 -2.75 -18.30
N SER A 146 -3.51 -2.52 -19.05
CA SER A 146 -2.17 -2.37 -18.50
C SER A 146 -1.80 -0.89 -18.51
N PHE A 147 -1.44 -0.37 -17.35
CA PHE A 147 -1.02 1.00 -17.09
C PHE A 147 0.50 1.01 -16.91
N ASP A 148 1.19 1.84 -17.69
CA ASP A 148 2.63 2.02 -17.61
C ASP A 148 2.96 3.36 -16.96
N THR A 149 3.42 3.31 -15.71
CA THR A 149 3.78 4.52 -14.94
C THR A 149 5.14 5.09 -15.35
N THR A 150 5.91 4.41 -16.21
CA THR A 150 7.20 4.92 -16.70
C THR A 150 7.05 6.00 -17.77
N SER A 151 5.86 6.11 -18.37
CA SER A 151 5.58 7.04 -19.46
C SER A 151 5.26 8.46 -19.00
N ILE A 152 5.28 8.72 -17.68
CA ILE A 152 5.03 10.04 -17.13
C ILE A 152 6.31 10.88 -17.29
N ASP A 153 6.48 11.48 -18.47
CA ASP A 153 7.56 12.40 -18.83
C ASP A 153 7.49 13.69 -17.99
N GLY A 154 7.88 13.61 -16.73
CA GLY A 154 7.83 14.71 -15.78
C GLY A 154 8.84 14.51 -14.66
N PHE A 155 9.78 15.46 -14.54
CA PHE A 155 10.90 15.51 -13.57
C PHE A 155 10.53 15.35 -12.07
N PHE A 156 9.25 15.14 -11.72
CA PHE A 156 8.74 15.02 -10.35
C PHE A 156 7.53 14.08 -10.14
N ASN A 157 6.99 13.40 -11.16
CA ASN A 157 5.70 12.69 -11.03
C ASN A 157 5.80 11.24 -11.50
N GLU A 158 6.44 10.37 -10.72
CA GLU A 158 6.42 8.91 -11.01
C GLU A 158 5.20 8.21 -10.38
N ALA A 159 4.58 8.83 -9.38
CA ALA A 159 3.44 8.28 -8.64
C ALA A 159 2.14 9.05 -8.91
N LEU A 160 1.03 8.31 -8.89
CA LEU A 160 -0.28 8.87 -8.65
C LEU A 160 -0.36 9.36 -7.20
N VAL A 161 -0.30 10.68 -7.00
CA VAL A 161 -0.31 11.24 -5.65
C VAL A 161 -1.71 11.62 -5.21
N ILE A 162 -2.13 11.08 -4.06
CA ILE A 162 -3.45 11.28 -3.48
C ILE A 162 -3.32 12.19 -2.26
N TYR A 163 -3.89 13.39 -2.38
CA TYR A 163 -3.92 14.41 -1.33
C TYR A 163 -5.32 14.57 -0.69
N HIS A 164 -6.29 13.76 -1.12
CA HIS A 164 -7.70 13.89 -0.75
C HIS A 164 -8.24 12.70 0.04
N SER A 165 -9.20 12.98 0.91
CA SER A 165 -9.97 11.97 1.62
C SER A 165 -11.04 11.34 0.72
N ASN A 166 -11.48 10.13 1.09
CA ASN A 166 -12.57 9.40 0.43
C ASN A 166 -12.31 9.06 -1.05
N VAL A 167 -11.03 8.87 -1.42
CA VAL A 167 -10.63 8.46 -2.77
C VAL A 167 -10.59 6.93 -2.85
N ILE A 168 -11.33 6.36 -3.78
CA ILE A 168 -11.30 4.92 -4.06
C ILE A 168 -10.76 4.71 -5.47
N ILE A 169 -9.63 4.04 -5.61
CA ILE A 169 -9.12 3.58 -6.91
C ILE A 169 -9.42 2.09 -6.99
N GLN A 170 -10.17 1.67 -8.00
CA GLN A 170 -10.59 0.27 -8.11
C GLN A 170 -10.50 -0.26 -9.55
N CYS A 171 -10.07 -1.51 -9.69
CA CYS A 171 -10.12 -2.20 -10.97
C CYS A 171 -11.52 -2.67 -11.32
N GLY A 172 -12.07 -2.20 -12.42
CA GLY A 172 -13.44 -2.50 -12.84
C GLY A 172 -14.51 -2.02 -11.85
N SER A 173 -15.76 -2.38 -12.13
CA SER A 173 -16.90 -1.99 -11.29
C SER A 173 -16.92 -2.68 -9.92
N THR A 174 -16.30 -3.85 -9.78
CA THR A 174 -16.26 -4.65 -8.54
C THR A 174 -15.06 -4.33 -7.66
N GLY A 175 -13.98 -3.78 -8.21
CA GLY A 175 -12.72 -3.61 -7.52
C GLY A 175 -11.97 -4.91 -7.23
N SER A 176 -12.26 -5.98 -7.99
CA SER A 176 -11.60 -7.27 -7.81
C SER A 176 -10.30 -7.37 -8.62
N SER A 177 -9.31 -8.09 -8.08
CA SER A 177 -8.07 -8.43 -8.79
C SER A 177 -8.31 -9.26 -10.05
N GLU A 178 -9.43 -9.99 -10.12
CA GLU A 178 -9.85 -10.77 -11.29
C GLU A 178 -10.13 -9.90 -12.53
N ASN A 179 -10.37 -8.60 -12.34
CA ASN A 179 -10.55 -7.66 -13.45
C ASN A 179 -9.23 -7.30 -14.15
N ASN A 180 -8.08 -7.74 -13.62
CA ASN A 180 -6.78 -7.71 -14.30
C ASN A 180 -6.33 -6.30 -14.75
N CYS A 181 -6.42 -5.30 -13.86
CA CYS A 181 -5.79 -3.99 -14.06
C CYS A 181 -4.34 -4.08 -13.62
N ILE A 182 -3.43 -4.10 -14.58
CA ILE A 182 -2.00 -4.27 -14.34
C ILE A 182 -1.35 -2.90 -14.29
N VAL A 183 -0.69 -2.58 -13.18
CA VAL A 183 0.16 -1.40 -13.04
C VAL A 183 1.61 -1.86 -13.16
N ASN A 184 2.29 -1.41 -14.21
CA ASN A 184 3.70 -1.63 -14.46
C ASN A 184 4.47 -0.34 -14.22
N GLY A 185 5.68 -0.44 -13.65
CA GLY A 185 6.47 0.74 -13.32
C GLY A 185 7.72 0.42 -12.50
N ASN A 186 8.67 1.34 -12.48
CA ASN A 186 9.93 1.20 -11.76
C ASN A 186 9.98 1.88 -10.38
N ALA A 187 8.88 2.48 -9.94
CA ALA A 187 8.87 3.42 -8.83
C ALA A 187 7.60 3.30 -7.97
N THR A 188 7.36 4.29 -7.12
CA THR A 188 6.07 4.43 -6.44
C THR A 188 4.97 4.61 -7.49
N ALA A 189 4.01 3.69 -7.59
CA ALA A 189 2.86 3.86 -8.45
C ALA A 189 1.80 4.74 -7.80
N ILE A 190 1.56 4.57 -6.50
CA ILE A 190 0.58 5.36 -5.76
C ILE A 190 1.25 5.90 -4.50
N GLU A 191 1.19 7.22 -4.31
CA GLU A 191 1.64 7.89 -3.10
C GLU A 191 0.45 8.55 -2.39
N VAL A 192 0.17 8.20 -1.14
CA VAL A 192 -0.80 8.95 -0.32
C VAL A 192 -0.04 9.92 0.55
N GLN A 193 -0.26 11.22 0.34
CA GLN A 193 0.54 12.26 0.97
C GLN A 193 -0.31 13.34 1.64
N GLY A 194 0.07 13.70 2.87
CA GLY A 194 -0.49 14.87 3.56
C GLY A 194 0.08 16.17 3.00
N VAL A 195 -0.76 17.19 2.82
CA VAL A 195 -0.35 18.50 2.29
C VAL A 195 -0.41 19.55 3.37
N ALA A 196 0.70 20.27 3.55
CA ALA A 196 0.72 21.46 4.41
C ALA A 196 -0.07 22.60 3.74
N SER A 197 -1.13 23.07 4.39
CA SER A 197 -1.94 24.21 3.94
C SER A 197 -1.82 25.39 4.92
N ILE A 198 -2.29 26.58 4.50
CA ILE A 198 -2.26 27.80 5.31
C ILE A 198 -3.08 27.65 6.61
N GLY A 199 -4.00 26.68 6.68
CA GLY A 199 -4.83 26.37 7.85
C GLY A 199 -4.41 25.15 8.66
N GLY A 200 -3.26 24.53 8.34
CA GLY A 200 -2.81 23.27 8.95
C GLY A 200 -2.53 22.18 7.90
N THR A 201 -2.12 20.99 8.36
CA THR A 201 -1.90 19.86 7.45
C THR A 201 -3.24 19.18 7.14
N VAL A 202 -3.53 19.01 5.85
CA VAL A 202 -4.64 18.18 5.38
C VAL A 202 -4.13 16.75 5.28
N VAL A 203 -4.83 15.83 5.95
CA VAL A 203 -4.45 14.41 6.02
C VAL A 203 -5.51 13.60 5.28
N PRO A 204 -5.13 12.91 4.18
CA PRO A 204 -6.05 12.05 3.45
C PRO A 204 -6.58 10.92 4.35
N THR A 205 -7.89 10.76 4.42
CA THR A 205 -8.55 9.68 5.18
C THR A 205 -9.56 8.95 4.33
N GLY A 206 -9.71 7.64 4.50
CA GLY A 206 -10.65 6.86 3.70
C GLY A 206 -10.18 6.70 2.26
N VAL A 207 -8.86 6.57 2.07
CA VAL A 207 -8.29 6.20 0.77
C VAL A 207 -8.34 4.68 0.64
N GLU A 208 -8.82 4.17 -0.47
CA GLU A 208 -8.93 2.73 -0.73
C GLU A 208 -8.40 2.38 -2.12
N ILE A 209 -7.53 1.37 -2.18
CA ILE A 209 -6.90 0.86 -3.41
C ILE A 209 -7.36 -0.59 -3.56
N ARG A 210 -8.04 -0.92 -4.67
CA ARG A 210 -8.69 -2.23 -4.84
C ARG A 210 -8.41 -2.91 -6.17
N GLY A 211 -8.14 -4.21 -6.14
CA GLY A 211 -8.15 -5.03 -7.35
C GLY A 211 -7.00 -4.76 -8.32
N LEU A 212 -5.94 -4.09 -7.87
CA LEU A 212 -4.81 -3.76 -8.73
C LEU A 212 -3.74 -4.86 -8.69
N SER A 213 -3.14 -5.14 -9.84
CA SER A 213 -1.96 -6.01 -9.94
C SER A 213 -0.72 -5.15 -10.20
N PHE A 214 0.12 -4.98 -9.18
CA PHE A 214 1.42 -4.34 -9.27
C PHE A 214 2.44 -5.37 -9.77
N MET A 215 2.86 -5.24 -11.02
CA MET A 215 3.76 -6.17 -11.66
C MET A 215 5.10 -5.51 -11.91
N GLY A 216 6.16 -6.17 -11.44
CA GLY A 216 7.52 -5.79 -11.79
C GLY A 216 7.98 -6.40 -13.10
N ASP A 217 8.90 -5.71 -13.74
CA ASP A 217 9.74 -6.30 -14.78
C ASP A 217 11.18 -6.45 -14.28
N ALA A 218 11.94 -7.34 -14.91
CA ALA A 218 13.29 -7.71 -14.50
C ALA A 218 14.30 -6.54 -14.57
N GLU A 219 13.99 -5.48 -15.32
CA GLU A 219 14.87 -4.33 -15.51
C GLU A 219 14.47 -3.13 -14.64
N ARG A 220 13.21 -3.10 -14.18
CA ARG A 220 12.57 -1.89 -13.63
C ARG A 220 12.13 -2.04 -12.19
N GLY A 221 11.97 -3.24 -11.64
CA GLY A 221 11.32 -3.41 -10.33
C GLY A 221 9.81 -3.40 -10.44
N ALA A 222 9.12 -3.68 -9.33
CA ALA A 222 7.67 -3.53 -9.27
C ALA A 222 7.28 -2.16 -8.76
N PRO A 223 6.12 -1.66 -9.23
CA PRO A 223 5.53 -0.49 -8.64
C PRO A 223 5.14 -0.76 -7.19
N LYS A 224 5.32 0.25 -6.34
CA LYS A 224 4.98 0.18 -4.92
C LYS A 224 3.86 1.15 -4.54
N VAL A 225 3.22 0.87 -3.41
CA VAL A 225 2.30 1.79 -2.74
C VAL A 225 3.04 2.45 -1.58
N ALA A 226 3.25 3.77 -1.65
CA ALA A 226 3.91 4.53 -0.60
C ALA A 226 2.91 5.41 0.15
N LEU A 227 2.95 5.36 1.48
CA LEU A 227 2.05 6.10 2.33
C LEU A 227 2.90 7.01 3.20
N ASN A 228 2.94 8.29 2.83
CA ASN A 228 3.84 9.29 3.37
C ASN A 228 3.04 10.46 3.95
N SER A 229 2.50 10.25 5.15
CA SER A 229 1.64 11.25 5.80
C SER A 229 2.45 12.24 6.62
N MET A 230 2.96 13.34 6.04
CA MET A 230 3.88 14.25 6.75
C MET A 230 3.42 14.71 8.15
N VAL A 231 2.11 14.77 8.42
CA VAL A 231 1.54 15.02 9.75
C VAL A 231 0.19 14.32 9.86
N GLY A 232 -0.01 13.45 10.86
CA GLY A 232 -1.31 12.88 11.22
C GLY A 232 -1.64 11.53 10.59
N SER A 233 -2.66 10.87 11.13
CA SER A 233 -3.01 9.49 10.78
C SER A 233 -3.86 9.39 9.51
N SER A 234 -3.18 9.28 8.37
CA SER A 234 -3.84 8.88 7.12
C SER A 234 -4.44 7.49 7.29
N GLN A 235 -5.68 7.28 6.83
CA GLN A 235 -6.36 5.97 6.89
C GLN A 235 -6.46 5.42 5.48
N VAL A 236 -5.69 4.37 5.21
CA VAL A 236 -5.57 3.77 3.88
C VAL A 236 -5.88 2.29 3.91
N LYS A 237 -6.64 1.83 2.94
CA LYS A 237 -6.93 0.41 2.72
C LYS A 237 -6.35 -0.05 1.39
N VAL A 238 -5.66 -1.18 1.40
CA VAL A 238 -5.20 -1.89 0.22
C VAL A 238 -5.90 -3.25 0.23
N VAL A 239 -6.79 -3.48 -0.73
CA VAL A 239 -7.74 -4.60 -0.69
C VAL A 239 -7.67 -5.39 -1.98
N ASP A 240 -7.58 -6.72 -1.90
CA ASP A 240 -7.59 -7.61 -3.08
C ASP A 240 -6.58 -7.15 -4.16
N CYS A 241 -5.35 -6.82 -3.73
CA CYS A 241 -4.28 -6.40 -4.63
C CYS A 241 -3.24 -7.51 -4.76
N ILE A 242 -2.61 -7.59 -5.93
CA ILE A 242 -1.55 -8.55 -6.23
C ILE A 242 -0.25 -7.79 -6.44
N PHE A 243 0.80 -8.19 -5.73
CA PHE A 243 2.16 -7.70 -5.89
C PHE A 243 3.01 -8.87 -6.37
N SER A 244 3.49 -8.81 -7.61
CA SER A 244 4.21 -9.94 -8.18
C SER A 244 5.41 -9.54 -9.04
N ASN A 245 6.42 -10.42 -9.03
CA ASN A 245 7.62 -10.30 -9.86
C ASN A 245 8.38 -8.97 -9.67
N ALA A 246 8.30 -8.37 -8.48
CA ALA A 246 9.12 -7.22 -8.16
C ALA A 246 10.60 -7.60 -8.11
N MET A 247 11.41 -7.09 -9.04
CA MET A 247 12.85 -7.38 -9.07
C MET A 247 13.67 -6.09 -9.12
N ASN A 248 14.53 -5.85 -8.13
CA ASN A 248 15.62 -4.85 -8.18
C ASN A 248 15.27 -3.43 -8.67
N ASP A 249 15.10 -2.48 -7.73
CA ASP A 249 16.12 -1.43 -7.50
C ASP A 249 15.91 -0.74 -6.13
N ILE A 250 16.95 -0.06 -5.65
CA ILE A 250 17.18 0.81 -4.46
C ILE A 250 16.12 0.93 -3.34
N GLU A 251 14.82 1.01 -3.65
CA GLU A 251 13.74 1.21 -2.68
C GLU A 251 12.74 0.04 -2.69
N ARG A 252 13.07 -0.98 -1.91
CA ARG A 252 12.61 -2.36 -2.09
C ARG A 252 11.37 -2.72 -1.25
N TYR A 253 10.28 -1.97 -1.39
CA TYR A 253 9.05 -2.21 -0.61
C TYR A 253 7.84 -2.47 -1.50
N GLY A 254 6.98 -3.41 -1.13
CA GLY A 254 5.64 -3.52 -1.75
C GLY A 254 4.73 -2.40 -1.25
N ILE A 255 4.60 -2.29 0.07
CA ILE A 255 3.88 -1.23 0.76
C ILE A 255 4.82 -0.55 1.76
N LEU A 256 5.01 0.76 1.62
CA LEU A 256 5.72 1.60 2.58
C LEU A 256 4.73 2.41 3.40
N VAL A 257 4.79 2.30 4.73
CA VAL A 257 3.96 3.03 5.68
C VAL A 257 4.86 3.92 6.51
N SER A 258 4.65 5.23 6.48
CA SER A 258 5.42 6.17 7.27
C SER A 258 4.57 7.24 7.93
N ASN A 259 5.16 7.90 8.93
CA ASN A 259 4.63 9.08 9.59
C ASN A 259 3.22 8.93 10.19
N GLN A 260 3.05 8.00 11.15
CA GLN A 260 1.81 7.81 11.91
C GLN A 260 0.58 7.38 11.09
N ALA A 261 0.79 6.83 9.89
CA ALA A 261 -0.28 6.34 9.04
C ALA A 261 -0.91 5.05 9.61
N VAL A 262 -2.20 4.88 9.35
CA VAL A 262 -2.99 3.69 9.69
C VAL A 262 -3.37 2.98 8.40
N VAL A 263 -2.89 1.74 8.25
CA VAL A 263 -2.98 1.00 7.00
C VAL A 263 -3.59 -0.35 7.24
N THR A 264 -4.59 -0.70 6.44
CA THR A 264 -5.15 -2.04 6.40
C THR A 264 -4.82 -2.66 5.05
N VAL A 265 -4.17 -3.82 5.08
CA VAL A 265 -3.83 -4.64 3.92
C VAL A 265 -4.67 -5.90 4.02
N GLU A 266 -5.65 -6.06 3.13
CA GLU A 266 -6.67 -7.10 3.23
C GLU A 266 -6.75 -7.93 1.95
N ASN A 267 -6.78 -9.26 2.08
CA ASN A 267 -6.93 -10.19 0.95
C ASN A 267 -5.90 -9.96 -0.17
N CYS A 268 -4.70 -9.49 0.17
CA CYS A 268 -3.66 -9.20 -0.82
C CYS A 268 -2.72 -10.39 -1.02
N VAL A 269 -2.12 -10.49 -2.20
CA VAL A 269 -1.14 -11.52 -2.55
C VAL A 269 0.19 -10.85 -2.87
N PHE A 270 1.25 -11.30 -2.20
CA PHE A 270 2.63 -10.93 -2.46
C PHE A 270 3.37 -12.19 -2.92
N GLU A 271 3.67 -12.32 -4.20
CA GLU A 271 4.29 -13.53 -4.73
C GLU A 271 5.49 -13.32 -5.66
N ASN A 272 6.50 -14.19 -5.51
CA ASN A 272 7.68 -14.23 -6.38
C ASN A 272 8.41 -12.89 -6.48
N ASN A 273 8.45 -12.13 -5.39
CA ASN A 273 9.10 -10.83 -5.34
C ASN A 273 10.49 -10.90 -4.72
N GLN A 274 11.35 -9.95 -5.04
CA GLN A 274 12.64 -9.70 -4.39
C GLN A 274 12.58 -8.34 -3.67
N TYR A 275 12.28 -8.35 -2.38
CA TYR A 275 12.09 -7.14 -1.58
C TYR A 275 13.13 -6.97 -0.48
N LEU A 276 13.23 -5.74 0.07
CA LEU A 276 13.67 -5.56 1.45
C LEU A 276 12.47 -5.89 2.36
N SER A 277 11.27 -5.40 2.03
CA SER A 277 10.04 -5.88 2.66
C SER A 277 8.79 -5.84 1.78
N ALA A 278 7.91 -6.83 1.92
CA ALA A 278 6.60 -6.76 1.27
C ALA A 278 5.75 -5.64 1.90
N VAL A 279 5.78 -5.53 3.23
CA VAL A 279 5.17 -4.43 3.98
C VAL A 279 6.19 -3.85 4.95
N TYR A 280 6.44 -2.55 4.89
CA TYR A 280 7.39 -1.85 5.74
C TYR A 280 6.75 -0.67 6.45
N ALA A 281 6.67 -0.71 7.78
CA ALA A 281 6.27 0.43 8.59
C ALA A 281 7.48 1.10 9.23
N THR A 282 7.65 2.39 8.95
CA THR A 282 8.71 3.23 9.52
C THR A 282 8.09 4.43 10.23
N ASP A 283 8.90 5.08 11.06
CA ASP A 283 8.58 6.27 11.85
C ASP A 283 7.53 6.05 12.95
N GLU A 284 7.68 6.78 14.06
CA GLU A 284 6.88 6.56 15.26
C GLU A 284 5.38 6.66 15.04
N GLY A 285 4.64 5.68 15.58
CA GLY A 285 3.18 5.71 15.71
C GLY A 285 2.39 5.25 14.48
N SER A 286 3.02 4.60 13.49
CA SER A 286 2.27 3.98 12.38
C SER A 286 1.61 2.68 12.83
N PHE A 287 0.42 2.38 12.29
CA PHE A 287 -0.33 1.14 12.58
C PHE A 287 -0.59 0.39 11.28
N VAL A 288 -0.22 -0.89 11.25
CA VAL A 288 -0.43 -1.76 10.10
C VAL A 288 -1.28 -2.97 10.50
N PHE A 289 -2.35 -3.21 9.77
CA PHE A 289 -3.21 -4.38 9.92
C PHE A 289 -3.09 -5.23 8.66
N VAL A 290 -2.54 -6.43 8.78
CA VAL A 290 -2.42 -7.41 7.70
C VAL A 290 -3.44 -8.51 7.94
N ASP A 291 -4.42 -8.63 7.06
CA ASP A 291 -5.56 -9.55 7.23
C ASP A 291 -5.77 -10.38 5.96
N ARG A 292 -5.87 -11.71 6.12
CA ARG A 292 -6.11 -12.65 5.01
C ARG A 292 -5.15 -12.48 3.82
N CYS A 293 -3.88 -12.15 4.08
CA CYS A 293 -2.89 -11.96 3.02
C CYS A 293 -2.07 -13.23 2.75
N ILE A 294 -1.57 -13.38 1.53
CA ILE A 294 -0.69 -14.48 1.11
C ILE A 294 0.68 -13.90 0.76
N PHE A 295 1.73 -14.42 1.38
CA PHE A 295 3.12 -14.12 1.08
C PHE A 295 3.80 -15.41 0.59
N ARG A 296 4.00 -15.54 -0.72
CA ARG A 296 4.48 -16.78 -1.33
C ARG A 296 5.77 -16.59 -2.13
N ASN A 297 6.77 -17.45 -1.92
CA ASN A 297 8.00 -17.50 -2.71
C ASN A 297 8.72 -16.14 -2.83
N ASN A 298 8.58 -15.26 -1.83
CA ASN A 298 9.30 -14.00 -1.85
C ASN A 298 10.73 -14.21 -1.38
N GLU A 299 11.66 -13.50 -2.01
CA GLU A 299 13.06 -13.42 -1.65
C GLU A 299 13.33 -12.11 -0.93
N VAL A 300 13.93 -12.18 0.24
CA VAL A 300 14.28 -11.01 1.04
C VAL A 300 15.77 -10.71 0.87
N LEU A 301 16.10 -9.46 0.55
CA LEU A 301 17.44 -9.00 0.22
C LEU A 301 18.10 -8.27 1.40
N GLY A 302 19.32 -8.65 1.77
CA GLY A 302 20.09 -7.99 2.85
C GLY A 302 19.39 -8.11 4.21
N ASP A 303 19.34 -7.03 4.99
CA ASP A 303 18.73 -6.99 6.33
C ASP A 303 17.19 -6.84 6.31
N GLY A 304 16.57 -7.18 5.18
CA GLY A 304 15.14 -7.08 4.97
C GLY A 304 14.34 -8.15 5.70
N LEU A 305 13.01 -8.04 5.62
CA LEU A 305 12.03 -9.00 6.16
C LEU A 305 10.74 -8.93 5.36
N ILE A 306 9.92 -9.97 5.36
CA ILE A 306 8.63 -9.94 4.65
C ILE A 306 7.71 -8.85 5.17
N VAL A 307 7.50 -8.79 6.49
CA VAL A 307 6.81 -7.68 7.16
C VAL A 307 7.75 -7.09 8.20
N ALA A 308 8.17 -5.85 7.97
CA ALA A 308 9.10 -5.13 8.83
C ALA A 308 8.42 -3.92 9.47
N ILE A 309 8.68 -3.70 10.76
CA ILE A 309 8.32 -2.47 11.44
C ILE A 309 9.51 -1.89 12.20
N THR A 310 9.62 -0.57 12.25
CA THR A 310 10.63 0.14 13.05
C THR A 310 10.00 1.19 13.94
N SER A 311 10.78 1.71 14.88
CA SER A 311 10.48 2.98 15.55
C SER A 311 9.11 3.03 16.24
N ASN A 312 8.73 2.09 17.11
CA ASN A 312 7.43 2.12 17.81
C ASN A 312 6.18 2.12 16.88
N CYS A 313 6.30 1.60 15.65
CA CYS A 313 5.14 1.21 14.85
C CYS A 313 4.46 0.00 15.49
N PHE A 314 3.18 -0.20 15.20
CA PHE A 314 2.40 -1.36 15.60
C PHE A 314 1.97 -2.17 14.38
N VAL A 315 2.05 -3.50 14.47
CA VAL A 315 1.52 -4.40 13.44
C VAL A 315 0.63 -5.48 14.04
N SER A 316 -0.51 -5.71 13.40
CA SER A 316 -1.44 -6.79 13.69
C SER A 316 -1.56 -7.69 12.48
N ILE A 317 -1.35 -9.00 12.65
CA ILE A 317 -1.40 -9.97 11.56
C ILE A 317 -2.41 -11.06 11.88
N VAL A 318 -3.37 -11.25 10.98
CA VAL A 318 -4.54 -12.10 11.16
C VAL A 318 -4.78 -12.94 9.91
N GLN A 319 -5.12 -14.22 10.08
CA GLN A 319 -5.56 -15.11 9.00
C GLN A 319 -4.63 -15.16 7.77
N SER A 320 -3.33 -14.88 7.94
CA SER A 320 -2.40 -14.70 6.84
C SER A 320 -1.48 -15.92 6.66
N CYS A 321 -0.96 -16.08 5.45
CA CYS A 321 -0.23 -17.25 5.00
C CYS A 321 1.16 -16.88 4.49
N PHE A 322 2.19 -17.56 4.98
CA PHE A 322 3.59 -17.35 4.62
C PHE A 322 4.20 -18.65 4.09
N ASP A 323 4.39 -18.77 2.78
CA ASP A 323 4.73 -20.03 2.12
C ASP A 323 5.99 -19.88 1.25
N GLY A 324 7.04 -20.63 1.55
CA GLY A 324 8.24 -20.70 0.71
C GLY A 324 9.05 -19.40 0.60
N ASN A 325 8.91 -18.46 1.54
CA ASN A 325 9.71 -17.24 1.54
C ASN A 325 11.15 -17.54 1.98
N LYS A 326 12.13 -16.90 1.36
CA LYS A 326 13.55 -17.19 1.62
C LYS A 326 14.38 -15.93 1.70
N LEU A 327 15.49 -16.01 2.42
CA LEU A 327 16.51 -14.97 2.45
C LEU A 327 17.50 -15.22 1.30
N LEU A 328 17.84 -14.17 0.55
CA LEU A 328 18.83 -14.28 -0.51
C LEU A 328 20.27 -14.15 0.02
N ASP A 329 20.49 -13.38 1.09
CA ASP A 329 21.80 -13.26 1.73
C ASP A 329 21.92 -14.25 2.91
N PRO A 330 22.68 -15.34 2.77
CA PRO A 330 22.85 -16.32 3.83
C PRO A 330 23.73 -15.84 4.98
N LYS A 331 24.22 -14.59 4.95
CA LYS A 331 24.95 -13.98 6.07
C LYS A 331 24.09 -12.98 6.86
N ALA A 332 22.89 -12.67 6.38
CA ALA A 332 21.97 -11.84 7.10
C ALA A 332 21.27 -12.72 8.15
N ASP A 333 21.37 -12.34 9.42
CA ASP A 333 20.60 -12.94 10.53
C ASP A 333 19.14 -12.48 10.46
N THR A 334 18.53 -12.63 9.30
CA THR A 334 17.21 -12.08 9.03
C THR A 334 16.12 -13.09 9.32
N MET A 335 14.95 -12.54 9.55
CA MET A 335 13.76 -13.21 10.03
C MET A 335 12.63 -13.00 9.03
N ILE A 336 11.51 -13.68 9.20
CA ILE A 336 10.31 -13.35 8.43
C ILE A 336 9.70 -12.02 8.95
N PHE A 337 9.96 -11.67 10.22
CA PHE A 337 9.46 -10.46 10.90
C PHE A 337 10.53 -9.80 11.80
N LEU A 338 10.56 -8.47 11.83
CA LEU A 338 11.15 -7.66 12.92
C LEU A 338 10.01 -6.76 13.32
N ALA A 339 9.45 -7.12 14.45
CA ALA A 339 8.68 -6.22 15.27
C ALA A 339 9.26 -6.36 16.67
N ASP A 340 9.40 -5.23 17.37
CA ASP A 340 9.45 -5.29 18.82
C ASP A 340 8.23 -6.08 19.28
N SER A 341 8.43 -7.15 20.06
CA SER A 341 7.35 -8.05 20.46
C SER A 341 6.20 -7.30 21.17
N GLU A 342 6.49 -6.18 21.83
CA GLU A 342 5.46 -5.33 22.46
C GLU A 342 4.53 -4.62 21.45
N ASN A 343 4.96 -4.51 20.19
CA ASN A 343 4.25 -3.85 19.12
C ASN A 343 3.75 -4.81 18.02
N LEU A 344 3.90 -6.11 18.25
CA LEU A 344 3.41 -7.16 17.38
C LEU A 344 2.19 -7.83 18.02
N VAL A 345 1.08 -7.85 17.29
CA VAL A 345 -0.08 -8.68 17.63
C VAL A 345 -0.26 -9.73 16.54
N LEU A 346 0.13 -10.96 16.86
CA LEU A 346 -0.22 -12.12 16.07
C LEU A 346 -1.54 -12.69 16.59
N SER A 347 -2.56 -12.67 15.75
CA SER A 347 -3.82 -13.36 16.05
C SER A 347 -3.65 -14.87 15.82
N GLU A 348 -4.59 -15.62 16.39
CA GLU A 348 -4.90 -16.98 15.95
C GLU A 348 -5.23 -16.96 14.43
N GLU A 349 -5.02 -18.11 13.78
CA GLU A 349 -5.33 -18.43 12.39
C GLU A 349 -4.28 -18.05 11.32
N ASN A 350 -3.04 -17.76 11.71
CA ASN A 350 -1.94 -17.62 10.76
C ASN A 350 -1.30 -18.98 10.43
N TYR A 351 -0.73 -19.13 9.23
CA TYR A 351 0.00 -20.31 8.76
C TYR A 351 1.37 -19.93 8.19
N ALA A 352 2.38 -20.78 8.39
CA ALA A 352 3.58 -20.73 7.59
C ALA A 352 4.27 -22.08 7.37
N GLU A 353 4.86 -22.25 6.18
CA GLU A 353 5.63 -23.42 5.79
C GLU A 353 6.77 -23.05 4.83
N GLY A 354 7.86 -23.82 4.88
CA GLY A 354 8.94 -23.72 3.89
C GLY A 354 9.74 -22.42 3.93
N ASN A 355 9.58 -21.62 4.99
CA ASN A 355 10.32 -20.37 5.13
C ASN A 355 11.71 -20.64 5.71
N ILE A 356 12.75 -20.20 5.01
CA ILE A 356 14.13 -20.55 5.34
C ILE A 356 14.85 -19.33 5.94
N ASN A 357 15.13 -19.39 7.25
CA ASN A 357 16.12 -18.52 7.89
C ASN A 357 17.51 -19.11 7.64
N SER A 358 18.28 -18.55 6.70
CA SER A 358 19.66 -18.96 6.45
C SER A 358 20.63 -17.96 7.10
N GLY A 359 21.37 -18.39 8.12
CA GLY A 359 22.52 -17.63 8.58
C GLY A 359 23.27 -18.29 9.71
N ASP A 360 22.59 -18.50 10.83
CA ASP A 360 23.24 -18.98 12.04
C ASP A 360 22.69 -20.35 12.48
N PRO A 361 23.48 -21.43 12.41
CA PRO A 361 23.07 -22.74 12.95
C PRO A 361 22.91 -22.75 14.48
N THR A 362 23.26 -21.66 15.19
CA THR A 362 23.11 -21.52 16.64
C THR A 362 21.81 -20.85 17.07
N LEU A 363 21.13 -20.12 16.17
CA LEU A 363 19.74 -19.72 16.37
C LEU A 363 18.89 -20.96 16.04
N GLU A 364 18.30 -21.58 17.05
CA GLU A 364 17.29 -22.63 16.85
C GLU A 364 16.29 -22.12 15.81
N VAL A 365 16.29 -22.78 14.65
CA VAL A 365 15.51 -22.37 13.48
C VAL A 365 14.05 -22.38 13.88
N CYS A 366 13.46 -21.22 14.10
CA CYS A 366 12.01 -21.11 14.15
C CYS A 366 11.51 -21.57 12.77
N ASN A 367 10.78 -22.68 12.70
CA ASN A 367 10.06 -23.10 11.49
C ASN A 367 8.82 -22.20 11.28
N GLY A 368 8.97 -20.88 11.42
CA GLY A 368 7.86 -19.95 11.41
C GLY A 368 8.24 -18.48 11.64
N ILE A 369 7.37 -17.73 12.32
CA ILE A 369 7.62 -16.33 12.68
C ILE A 369 8.62 -16.30 13.83
N SER A 370 9.68 -15.52 13.64
CA SER A 370 10.49 -15.04 14.74
C SER A 370 10.17 -13.57 14.98
N SER A 371 9.85 -13.21 16.22
CA SER A 371 9.82 -11.82 16.68
C SER A 371 11.07 -11.54 17.51
N VAL A 372 11.42 -10.26 17.68
CA VAL A 372 12.54 -9.87 18.55
C VAL A 372 11.97 -9.13 19.74
N ASP A 373 12.23 -9.67 20.93
CA ASP A 373 12.12 -8.88 22.14
C ASP A 373 13.33 -7.94 22.16
N LEU A 374 13.11 -6.66 21.80
CA LEU A 374 14.19 -5.68 21.74
C LEU A 374 14.81 -5.39 23.11
N LYS A 375 14.08 -5.66 24.22
CA LYS A 375 14.60 -5.48 25.58
C LYS A 375 15.48 -6.65 25.98
N ALA A 376 15.09 -7.86 25.63
CA ALA A 376 15.86 -9.07 25.91
C ALA A 376 16.97 -9.33 24.88
N LEU A 377 16.90 -8.69 23.71
CA LEU A 377 17.69 -9.03 22.52
C LEU A 377 17.60 -10.53 22.22
N MET A 378 16.41 -11.10 22.42
CA MET A 378 16.13 -12.52 22.23
C MET A 378 15.11 -12.73 21.12
N LEU A 379 15.34 -13.78 20.34
CA LEU A 379 14.42 -14.29 19.35
C LEU A 379 13.28 -15.04 20.06
N ILE A 380 12.03 -14.71 19.75
CA ILE A 380 10.87 -15.48 20.18
C ILE A 380 10.29 -16.17 18.93
N CYS A 381 10.29 -17.50 18.94
CA CYS A 381 9.56 -18.27 17.93
C CYS A 381 8.08 -18.25 18.29
N GLU A 382 7.25 -17.68 17.43
CA GLU A 382 5.80 -17.72 17.58
C GLU A 382 5.26 -18.93 16.83
N GLU A 383 4.51 -19.78 17.53
CA GLU A 383 3.90 -20.97 16.94
C GLU A 383 2.68 -20.57 16.10
N PHE A 384 2.59 -21.11 14.88
CA PHE A 384 1.41 -20.97 14.06
C PHE A 384 0.31 -21.92 14.53
N THR A 385 -0.91 -21.40 14.60
CA THR A 385 -2.07 -22.20 15.02
C THR A 385 -2.63 -23.05 13.88
N GLU A 386 -2.34 -22.68 12.62
CA GLU A 386 -2.88 -23.37 11.44
C GLU A 386 -1.85 -24.29 10.80
N THR A 387 -2.35 -25.40 10.27
CA THR A 387 -1.54 -26.45 9.62
C THR A 387 -1.54 -26.36 8.10
N LEU A 388 -2.40 -25.52 7.52
CA LEU A 388 -2.56 -25.34 6.09
C LEU A 388 -2.89 -23.88 5.79
N CYS A 389 -2.39 -23.38 4.65
CA CYS A 389 -2.79 -22.10 4.09
C CYS A 389 -4.27 -22.17 3.67
N LYS A 390 -5.19 -21.67 4.49
CA LYS A 390 -6.65 -21.73 4.22
C LYS A 390 -7.12 -20.78 3.11
N LEU A 391 -6.25 -19.90 2.63
CA LEU A 391 -6.53 -18.96 1.54
C LEU A 391 -6.28 -19.63 0.19
N GLU A 392 -6.94 -20.75 -0.07
CA GLU A 392 -7.22 -21.15 -1.45
C GLU A 392 -8.44 -20.33 -1.89
N THR A 393 -8.22 -19.06 -2.21
CA THR A 393 -9.04 -18.42 -3.23
C THR A 393 -8.82 -19.25 -4.49
N SER A 394 -9.88 -19.89 -4.95
CA SER A 394 -9.98 -20.61 -6.21
C SER A 394 -9.38 -19.77 -7.34
N ALA A 395 -8.09 -19.94 -7.61
CA ALA A 395 -7.47 -19.36 -8.79
C ALA A 395 -8.28 -19.87 -10.00
N PRO A 396 -8.89 -18.99 -10.82
CA PRO A 396 -9.61 -19.45 -11.98
C PRO A 396 -8.58 -20.11 -12.88
N THR A 397 -8.78 -21.41 -13.13
CA THR A 397 -8.09 -22.11 -14.21
C THR A 397 -8.24 -21.22 -15.45
N PRO A 398 -7.16 -20.73 -16.07
CA PRO A 398 -7.26 -19.85 -17.22
C PRO A 398 -8.17 -20.56 -18.23
N ALA A 399 -9.30 -19.92 -18.55
CA ALA A 399 -10.21 -20.46 -19.53
C ALA A 399 -9.37 -20.77 -20.78
N PRO A 400 -9.43 -22.01 -21.30
CA PRO A 400 -8.61 -22.39 -22.44
C PRO A 400 -8.88 -21.36 -23.52
N ILE A 401 -7.84 -20.63 -23.93
CA ILE A 401 -7.89 -19.69 -25.03
C ILE A 401 -8.38 -20.50 -26.21
N GLY A 402 -9.68 -20.38 -26.49
CA GLY A 402 -10.34 -21.02 -27.60
C GLY A 402 -9.65 -20.49 -28.85
N SER A 403 -8.74 -21.29 -29.39
CA SER A 403 -8.14 -21.10 -30.69
C SER A 403 -9.28 -20.83 -31.67
N ALA A 404 -9.44 -19.57 -32.05
CA ALA A 404 -10.34 -19.17 -33.11
C ALA A 404 -9.87 -19.86 -34.39
N SER A 405 -10.46 -21.03 -34.66
CA SER A 405 -10.30 -21.73 -35.92
C SER A 405 -10.88 -20.84 -37.01
N ALA A 406 -9.97 -20.20 -37.76
CA ALA A 406 -10.28 -19.52 -38.99
C ALA A 406 -11.10 -20.43 -39.92
N SER A 407 -12.30 -20.00 -40.26
CA SER A 407 -13.02 -20.44 -41.44
C SER A 407 -13.17 -19.24 -42.36
N PRO A 408 -12.52 -19.23 -43.54
CA PRO A 408 -12.98 -18.39 -44.62
C PRO A 408 -13.21 -19.25 -45.86
N SER A 409 -14.46 -19.51 -46.20
CA SER A 409 -14.82 -19.80 -47.60
C SER A 409 -16.32 -19.63 -47.83
N ALA A 410 -16.74 -18.40 -48.11
CA ALA A 410 -17.96 -18.15 -48.86
C ALA A 410 -17.76 -16.93 -49.76
N SER A 411 -17.74 -17.21 -51.06
CA SER A 411 -17.59 -16.28 -52.18
C SER A 411 -18.67 -15.19 -52.22
N PRO A 412 -18.37 -13.97 -52.69
CA PRO A 412 -19.38 -12.94 -52.89
C PRO A 412 -20.17 -13.17 -54.18
N SER A 413 -21.50 -13.23 -54.03
CA SER A 413 -22.49 -13.19 -55.10
C SER A 413 -22.64 -11.75 -55.62
N SER A 414 -22.47 -11.61 -56.93
CA SER A 414 -22.70 -10.46 -57.82
C SER A 414 -23.68 -9.37 -57.37
N SER A 415 -23.23 -8.12 -57.43
CA SER A 415 -24.07 -6.91 -57.47
C SER A 415 -24.68 -6.68 -58.87
N PRO A 416 -25.85 -6.02 -58.97
CA PRO A 416 -26.47 -5.70 -60.25
C PRO A 416 -25.86 -4.45 -60.90
N VAL A 417 -25.72 -4.53 -62.22
CA VAL A 417 -25.30 -3.48 -63.14
C VAL A 417 -26.29 -2.31 -63.11
N VAL A 418 -25.82 -1.11 -62.77
CA VAL A 418 -26.53 0.16 -62.98
C VAL A 418 -25.97 0.78 -64.27
N THR A 419 -26.76 0.72 -65.34
CA THR A 419 -26.51 1.47 -66.57
C THR A 419 -26.86 2.95 -66.36
N THR A 420 -25.85 3.81 -66.38
CA THR A 420 -25.97 5.26 -66.47
C THR A 420 -26.02 5.69 -67.94
N ALA A 421 -27.07 6.42 -68.32
CA ALA A 421 -27.19 7.07 -69.62
C ALA A 421 -26.46 8.42 -69.61
N SER A 422 -25.64 8.67 -70.63
CA SER A 422 -24.94 9.94 -70.87
C SER A 422 -25.85 11.00 -71.50
N PRO A 423 -25.67 12.30 -71.21
CA PRO A 423 -26.37 13.38 -71.91
C PRO A 423 -25.65 13.79 -73.20
N SER A 424 -26.44 13.96 -74.27
CA SER A 424 -26.01 14.52 -75.56
C SER A 424 -25.87 16.03 -75.48
N SER A 425 -24.70 16.54 -75.85
CA SER A 425 -24.47 17.94 -76.20
C SER A 425 -24.81 18.19 -77.67
N SER A 426 -25.63 19.20 -77.91
CA SER A 426 -25.88 19.78 -79.25
C SER A 426 -24.78 20.77 -79.63
N PRO A 427 -24.54 20.96 -80.94
CA PRO A 427 -24.17 22.26 -81.45
C PRO A 427 -25.12 22.70 -82.59
N VAL A 428 -25.67 23.91 -82.48
CA VAL A 428 -25.75 25.02 -83.45
C VAL A 428 -26.61 26.11 -82.82
#